data_AF-A0A9P8CH13-F1
#
_entry.id   AF-A0A9P8CH13-F1
#
_cell.length_a   1.000
_cell.length_b   1.000
_cell.length_c   1.000
_cell.angle_alpha   90.00
_cell.angle_beta   90.00
_cell.angle_gamma   90.00
#
_symmetry.space_group_name_H-M   'P 1'
#
loop_
_entity.id
_entity.type
_entity.pdbx_description
1 polymer ?
#
loop_
_entity_poly.entity_id
_entity_poly.type
_entity_poly.pdbx_seq_one_letter_code
_entity_poly.pdbx_strand_id
1 'polypeptide(L)'
;MRPVWGPKDCDNWNGNDDCLSGANTWDFAASAENRRWQAPPRGAPGFKESFGNYSDLVGYADIQYNCSRTQAVVVVNAALKTPGPLVYTFNGGEPSLSNTFQVDDSFKSALSVKITTSTGISLELDPLNFIWQNAPLTAAQNTFKNGQKGAIAELYGWPWVDVGKECQFLGKAGYMGVKVWPPNEHVWTSDLYEIDRQFRPWYLVYQPVSYRLRSRSGTRDELRAMIQSCRAAGVRVYADAVVNHMAANGKDVQPHRTSDCSTYSGHSSTLGSPYFTQENTYLLNPQTGTRPTFEYPAVPYGPTDFHCVSYIDSYMDPNQVTKGYLVNLSDLNTEKPYVQDRIATFLVDLLSIGFSGYRLDAAKHIGPASMAAILGRVRRKMGGQLPPDFLVWLEVLMGAEEKHHLACNGGPHSWYTSFDTQLIRDGFTPADLNHVKIWSDDYPTTMPACGKWIHPPNRFAIQNDDHDQQSHGSTGRGMGDKGSVLIIEENVDKHRHFEVQLFKRTDADWHIKLVLSSYMFMKRGGNGFPDGQSDCKLYTGSIYPEKCLGVPKDQAYVEGACGYTMKEGGYTRVHRDLSIVNAMRKWVGLKATTAEVLGIAGCE
;
A
#
# COMPACT_ATOMS: atom_id res chain seq x y z
N MET A 1 -21.65 4.95 -35.53
CA MET A 1 -20.22 4.83 -35.19
C MET A 1 -19.50 4.29 -36.42
N ARG A 2 -18.42 4.92 -36.89
CA ARG A 2 -17.59 4.34 -37.96
C ARG A 2 -16.88 3.09 -37.41
N PRO A 3 -16.63 2.04 -38.22
CA PRO A 3 -15.80 0.93 -37.80
C PRO A 3 -14.42 1.47 -37.41
N VAL A 4 -14.06 1.34 -36.13
CA VAL A 4 -12.71 1.66 -35.67
C VAL A 4 -11.89 0.40 -35.96
N TRP A 5 -11.14 0.40 -37.05
CA TRP A 5 -10.14 -0.64 -37.30
C TRP A 5 -9.01 -0.49 -36.26
N GLY A 6 -8.36 -1.59 -35.88
CA GLY A 6 -7.15 -1.54 -35.05
C GLY A 6 -6.07 -0.62 -35.64
N PRO A 7 -5.09 -0.17 -34.84
CA PRO A 7 -3.98 0.63 -35.34
C PRO A 7 -3.30 -0.09 -36.51
N LYS A 8 -2.97 0.64 -37.57
CA LYS A 8 -2.29 0.05 -38.74
C LYS A 8 -0.82 -0.21 -38.41
N ASP A 9 -0.22 -1.16 -39.12
CA ASP A 9 1.21 -1.47 -39.01
C ASP A 9 1.63 -1.77 -37.55
N CYS A 10 2.65 -1.07 -37.05
CA CYS A 10 3.21 -1.26 -35.72
C CYS A 10 2.64 -0.31 -34.64
N ASP A 11 1.64 0.50 -34.97
CA ASP A 11 1.10 1.52 -34.06
C ASP A 11 0.37 0.90 -32.85
N ASN A 12 0.20 1.66 -31.78
CA ASN A 12 -0.64 1.27 -30.65
C ASN A 12 -1.63 2.40 -30.35
N TRP A 13 -2.47 2.22 -29.33
CA TRP A 13 -3.48 3.21 -28.97
C TRP A 13 -2.95 4.36 -28.10
N ASN A 14 -1.63 4.47 -27.86
CA ASN A 14 -1.04 5.52 -27.05
C ASN A 14 -1.42 6.92 -27.58
N GLY A 15 -1.54 7.90 -26.68
CA GLY A 15 -1.92 9.26 -27.05
C GLY A 15 -3.43 9.53 -27.14
N ASN A 16 -4.27 8.49 -27.21
CA ASN A 16 -5.72 8.66 -27.43
C ASN A 16 -6.53 8.98 -26.17
N ASP A 17 -5.93 8.85 -24.99
CA ASP A 17 -6.52 9.17 -23.68
C ASP A 17 -5.71 10.24 -22.92
N ASP A 18 -4.80 10.91 -23.63
CA ASP A 18 -3.99 12.00 -23.07
C ASP A 18 -4.88 13.19 -22.69
N CYS A 19 -4.46 13.89 -21.66
CA CYS A 19 -5.10 15.15 -21.30
C CYS A 19 -5.05 16.12 -22.48
N LEU A 20 -6.19 16.76 -22.78
CA LEU A 20 -6.29 17.67 -23.91
C LEU A 20 -5.35 18.86 -23.73
N SER A 21 -4.37 19.00 -24.63
CA SER A 21 -3.43 20.12 -24.67
C SER A 21 -4.13 21.47 -24.57
N GLY A 22 -3.77 22.27 -23.56
CA GLY A 22 -4.29 23.63 -23.34
C GLY A 22 -5.65 23.70 -22.62
N ALA A 23 -6.26 22.56 -22.30
CA ALA A 23 -7.37 22.50 -21.37
C ALA A 23 -6.77 22.32 -19.95
N ASN A 24 -7.11 23.19 -19.00
CA ASN A 24 -6.78 23.00 -17.58
C ASN A 24 -7.63 21.86 -16.96
N THR A 25 -7.73 20.73 -17.64
CA THR A 25 -8.59 19.60 -17.29
C THR A 25 -7.75 18.34 -17.18
N TRP A 26 -7.83 17.70 -16.02
CA TRP A 26 -7.16 16.44 -15.70
C TRP A 26 -8.14 15.27 -15.67
N ASP A 27 -9.39 15.49 -16.07
CA ASP A 27 -10.43 14.49 -16.09
C ASP A 27 -10.41 13.70 -17.40
N PHE A 28 -10.65 12.40 -17.31
CA PHE A 28 -11.09 11.62 -18.46
C PHE A 28 -12.41 12.17 -19.03
N ALA A 29 -12.57 12.10 -20.35
CA ALA A 29 -13.87 12.38 -20.97
C ALA A 29 -14.92 11.37 -20.47
N ALA A 30 -16.12 11.84 -20.10
CA ALA A 30 -17.20 10.97 -19.61
C ALA A 30 -17.58 9.85 -20.60
N SER A 31 -17.36 10.07 -21.91
CA SER A 31 -17.58 9.06 -22.95
C SER A 31 -16.65 7.84 -22.83
N ALA A 32 -15.55 7.92 -22.07
CA ALA A 32 -14.66 6.79 -21.82
C ALA A 32 -15.36 5.64 -21.07
N GLU A 33 -16.36 5.92 -20.22
CA GLU A 33 -17.15 4.92 -19.52
C GLU A 33 -17.88 3.94 -20.46
N ASN A 34 -18.16 4.37 -21.71
CA ASN A 34 -18.80 3.51 -22.72
C ASN A 34 -17.92 2.31 -23.15
N ARG A 35 -16.63 2.30 -22.76
CA ARG A 35 -15.65 1.24 -23.10
C ARG A 35 -15.43 0.22 -21.98
N ARG A 36 -16.19 0.30 -20.89
CA ARG A 36 -16.15 -0.64 -19.76
C ARG A 36 -16.72 -2.01 -20.08
N TRP A 37 -16.61 -2.92 -19.10
CA TRP A 37 -17.00 -4.32 -19.14
C TRP A 37 -16.12 -5.14 -20.08
N GLN A 38 -14.80 -4.93 -19.94
CA GLN A 38 -13.75 -5.53 -20.76
C GLN A 38 -13.40 -6.96 -20.37
N ALA A 39 -13.80 -7.40 -19.17
CA ALA A 39 -13.57 -8.77 -18.71
C ALA A 39 -14.28 -9.80 -19.61
N PRO A 40 -13.58 -10.84 -20.10
CA PRO A 40 -14.21 -11.91 -20.86
C PRO A 40 -15.28 -12.64 -20.03
N PRO A 41 -16.48 -12.91 -20.58
CA PRO A 41 -17.46 -13.76 -19.91
C PRO A 41 -17.03 -15.23 -19.96
N ARG A 42 -17.61 -16.05 -19.07
CA ARG A 42 -17.36 -17.50 -19.02
C ARG A 42 -17.57 -18.14 -20.40
N GLY A 43 -16.58 -18.91 -20.84
CA GLY A 43 -16.60 -19.60 -22.15
C GLY A 43 -16.05 -18.76 -23.32
N ALA A 44 -15.80 -17.46 -23.14
CA ALA A 44 -15.13 -16.65 -24.15
C ALA A 44 -13.61 -16.88 -24.16
N PRO A 45 -12.93 -16.68 -25.30
CA PRO A 45 -11.46 -16.69 -25.36
C PRO A 45 -10.85 -15.72 -24.35
N GLY A 46 -9.81 -16.17 -23.65
CA GLY A 46 -9.10 -15.37 -22.63
C GLY A 46 -9.76 -15.33 -21.25
N PHE A 47 -10.93 -15.97 -21.06
CA PHE A 47 -11.53 -16.12 -19.73
C PHE A 47 -10.62 -16.96 -18.82
N LYS A 48 -10.50 -16.52 -17.56
CA LYS A 48 -9.90 -17.28 -16.46
C LYS A 48 -10.97 -17.46 -15.38
N GLU A 49 -11.01 -18.62 -14.73
CA GLU A 49 -11.99 -18.89 -13.66
C GLU A 49 -11.97 -17.82 -12.56
N SER A 50 -10.80 -17.26 -12.25
CA SER A 50 -10.62 -16.17 -11.29
C SER A 50 -11.33 -14.87 -11.67
N PHE A 51 -11.70 -14.67 -12.94
CA PHE A 51 -12.46 -13.50 -13.40
C PHE A 51 -13.93 -13.58 -12.99
N GLY A 52 -14.43 -14.77 -12.64
CA GLY A 52 -15.80 -14.96 -12.17
C GLY A 52 -16.81 -14.38 -13.16
N ASN A 53 -17.57 -13.39 -12.70
CA ASN A 53 -18.60 -12.70 -13.49
C ASN A 53 -18.34 -11.19 -13.62
N TYR A 54 -17.07 -10.76 -13.56
CA TYR A 54 -16.72 -9.34 -13.72
C TYR A 54 -17.06 -8.76 -15.11
N SER A 55 -17.43 -9.60 -16.08
CA SER A 55 -18.01 -9.17 -17.36
C SER A 55 -19.39 -8.53 -17.22
N ASP A 56 -20.10 -8.80 -16.12
CA ASP A 56 -21.51 -8.46 -15.95
C ASP A 56 -21.81 -7.82 -14.58
N LEU A 57 -21.16 -8.28 -13.50
CA LEU A 57 -21.46 -7.85 -12.13
C LEU A 57 -20.16 -7.54 -11.37
N VAL A 58 -20.10 -6.32 -10.82
CA VAL A 58 -19.02 -5.85 -9.94
C VAL A 58 -19.61 -5.34 -8.63
N GLY A 59 -18.80 -5.30 -7.57
CA GLY A 59 -19.25 -4.74 -6.30
C GLY A 59 -18.23 -4.86 -5.18
N TYR A 60 -18.54 -4.18 -4.07
CA TYR A 60 -17.77 -4.17 -2.83
C TYR A 60 -18.71 -3.92 -1.65
N ALA A 61 -18.21 -4.15 -0.43
CA ALA A 61 -18.95 -3.88 0.78
C ALA A 61 -18.25 -2.78 1.61
N ASP A 62 -19.06 -1.92 2.23
CA ASP A 62 -18.65 -0.79 3.05
C ASP A 62 -19.09 -0.99 4.49
N ILE A 63 -18.18 -0.81 5.46
CA ILE A 63 -18.45 -0.96 6.89
C ILE A 63 -18.56 0.43 7.52
N GLN A 64 -19.67 0.69 8.22
CA GLN A 64 -19.91 1.93 8.94
C GLN A 64 -20.23 1.64 10.41
N TYR A 65 -19.31 2.01 11.30
CA TYR A 65 -19.43 1.77 12.73
C TYR A 65 -20.22 2.85 13.45
N ASN A 66 -20.85 2.48 14.56
CA ASN A 66 -21.26 3.45 15.58
C ASN A 66 -20.03 4.01 16.35
N CYS A 67 -20.22 5.05 17.15
CA CYS A 67 -19.12 5.74 17.84
C CYS A 67 -18.35 4.86 18.84
N SER A 68 -19.03 3.92 19.50
CA SER A 68 -18.40 2.95 20.40
C SER A 68 -17.72 1.79 19.65
N ARG A 69 -17.96 1.65 18.35
CA ARG A 69 -17.54 0.53 17.50
C ARG A 69 -17.96 -0.83 18.08
N THR A 70 -19.16 -0.88 18.65
CA THR A 70 -19.82 -2.11 19.12
C THR A 70 -20.93 -2.57 18.17
N GLN A 71 -21.27 -1.74 17.19
CA GLN A 71 -22.22 -2.04 16.14
C GLN A 71 -21.70 -1.49 14.81
N ALA A 72 -22.07 -2.13 13.71
CA ALA A 72 -21.77 -1.67 12.37
C ALA A 72 -22.93 -1.95 11.41
N VAL A 73 -22.99 -1.12 10.37
CA VAL A 73 -23.80 -1.31 9.18
C VAL A 73 -22.86 -1.73 8.05
N VAL A 74 -23.15 -2.86 7.40
CA VAL A 74 -22.49 -3.25 6.16
C VAL A 74 -23.40 -2.88 4.99
N VAL A 75 -22.91 -2.05 4.07
CA VAL A 75 -23.64 -1.63 2.86
C VAL A 75 -22.94 -2.20 1.64
N VAL A 76 -23.64 -2.99 0.85
CA VAL A 76 -23.14 -3.59 -0.40
C VAL A 76 -23.42 -2.64 -1.55
N ASN A 77 -22.35 -2.24 -2.25
CA ASN A 77 -22.41 -1.39 -3.42
C ASN A 77 -22.05 -2.25 -4.64
N ALA A 78 -23.02 -2.44 -5.55
CA ALA A 78 -22.85 -3.30 -6.70
C ALA A 78 -23.41 -2.65 -7.96
N ALA A 79 -22.79 -2.95 -9.10
CA ALA A 79 -23.22 -2.49 -10.41
C ALA A 79 -23.35 -3.69 -11.35
N LEU A 80 -24.47 -3.74 -12.07
CA LEU A 80 -24.78 -4.76 -13.07
C LEU A 80 -24.81 -4.11 -14.45
N LYS A 81 -24.08 -4.69 -15.41
CA LYS A 81 -23.96 -4.18 -16.78
C LYS A 81 -25.31 -3.99 -17.46
N THR A 82 -26.19 -4.98 -17.32
CA THR A 82 -27.58 -4.92 -17.78
C THR A 82 -28.49 -4.72 -16.58
N PRO A 83 -29.12 -3.54 -16.41
CA PRO A 83 -29.91 -3.24 -15.22
C PRO A 83 -30.95 -4.31 -14.89
N GLY A 84 -31.04 -4.66 -13.61
CA GLY A 84 -31.95 -5.68 -13.10
C GLY A 84 -31.90 -5.74 -11.58
N PRO A 85 -32.84 -6.46 -10.94
CA PRO A 85 -32.85 -6.61 -9.49
C PRO A 85 -31.62 -7.41 -9.03
N LEU A 86 -30.99 -6.92 -7.96
CA LEU A 86 -29.92 -7.61 -7.25
C LEU A 86 -30.47 -8.19 -5.95
N VAL A 87 -30.10 -9.44 -5.66
CA VAL A 87 -30.45 -10.15 -4.45
C VAL A 87 -29.19 -10.41 -3.64
N TYR A 88 -29.23 -10.07 -2.36
CA TYR A 88 -28.11 -10.13 -1.44
C TYR A 88 -28.33 -11.24 -0.40
N THR A 89 -27.30 -12.03 -0.16
CA THR A 89 -27.26 -13.04 0.89
C THR A 89 -26.10 -12.75 1.82
N PHE A 90 -26.39 -12.62 3.11
CA PHE A 90 -25.42 -12.37 4.17
C PHE A 90 -25.28 -13.64 5.02
N ASN A 91 -24.05 -14.13 5.16
CA ASN A 91 -23.71 -15.33 5.94
C ASN A 91 -24.54 -16.59 5.58
N GLY A 92 -24.89 -16.76 4.30
CA GLY A 92 -25.73 -17.87 3.84
C GLY A 92 -27.19 -17.84 4.33
N GLY A 93 -27.64 -16.72 4.90
CA GLY A 93 -29.01 -16.51 5.35
C GLY A 93 -30.01 -16.30 4.21
N GLU A 94 -31.21 -15.86 4.57
CA GLU A 94 -32.29 -15.66 3.60
C GLU A 94 -31.94 -14.59 2.55
N PRO A 95 -32.25 -14.82 1.25
CA PRO A 95 -32.06 -13.83 0.21
C PRO A 95 -32.86 -12.55 0.48
N SER A 96 -32.25 -11.39 0.26
CA SER A 96 -32.85 -10.08 0.54
C SER A 96 -32.66 -9.10 -0.62
N LEU A 97 -33.62 -8.21 -0.81
CA LEU A 97 -33.47 -7.06 -1.73
C LEU A 97 -32.78 -5.87 -1.05
N SER A 98 -32.63 -5.90 0.28
CA SER A 98 -31.82 -4.92 1.00
C SER A 98 -30.35 -5.23 0.77
N ASN A 99 -29.59 -4.22 0.33
CA ASN A 99 -28.14 -4.29 0.21
C ASN A 99 -27.43 -4.02 1.55
N THR A 100 -28.16 -3.93 2.65
CA THR A 100 -27.65 -3.54 3.97
C THR A 100 -27.82 -4.66 4.99
N PHE A 101 -26.79 -4.86 5.81
CA PHE A 101 -26.77 -5.81 6.93
C PHE A 101 -26.32 -5.12 8.23
N GLN A 102 -27.12 -5.26 9.29
CA GLN A 102 -26.81 -4.74 10.62
C GLN A 102 -26.10 -5.82 11.43
N VAL A 103 -25.04 -5.46 12.14
CA VAL A 103 -24.25 -6.39 12.95
C VAL A 103 -23.76 -5.71 14.23
N ASP A 104 -23.62 -6.49 15.29
CA ASP A 104 -23.09 -6.04 16.57
C ASP A 104 -21.92 -6.91 17.07
N ASP A 105 -21.36 -6.51 18.21
CA ASP A 105 -20.21 -7.15 18.81
C ASP A 105 -20.46 -8.57 19.33
N SER A 106 -21.70 -9.09 19.28
CA SER A 106 -21.97 -10.51 19.49
C SER A 106 -21.49 -11.38 18.31
N PHE A 107 -21.32 -10.80 17.12
CA PHE A 107 -20.90 -11.51 15.91
C PHE A 107 -19.39 -11.81 15.89
N LYS A 108 -19.02 -13.08 16.01
CA LYS A 108 -17.61 -13.52 16.18
C LYS A 108 -16.94 -14.10 14.94
N SER A 109 -17.69 -14.49 13.91
CA SER A 109 -17.16 -15.05 12.66
C SER A 109 -16.90 -13.97 11.61
N ALA A 110 -16.25 -14.32 10.50
CA ALA A 110 -16.25 -13.44 9.33
C ALA A 110 -17.65 -13.40 8.70
N LEU A 111 -18.04 -12.27 8.11
CA LEU A 111 -19.28 -12.12 7.36
C LEU A 111 -19.01 -12.40 5.88
N SER A 112 -19.64 -13.44 5.33
CA SER A 112 -19.66 -13.68 3.88
C SER A 112 -20.81 -12.91 3.22
N VAL A 113 -20.57 -12.38 2.04
CA VAL A 113 -21.57 -11.64 1.26
C VAL A 113 -21.61 -12.17 -0.16
N LYS A 114 -22.81 -12.50 -0.64
CA LYS A 114 -23.05 -12.94 -2.01
C LYS A 114 -24.13 -12.09 -2.65
N ILE A 115 -23.89 -11.67 -3.89
CA ILE A 115 -24.84 -10.95 -4.74
C ILE A 115 -25.25 -11.91 -5.85
N THR A 116 -26.54 -11.97 -6.16
CA THR A 116 -27.09 -12.80 -7.25
C THR A 116 -28.11 -12.03 -8.08
N THR A 117 -28.31 -12.46 -9.32
CA THR A 117 -29.37 -11.98 -10.22
C THR A 117 -30.38 -13.10 -10.48
N SER A 118 -31.56 -12.73 -11.01
CA SER A 118 -32.55 -13.71 -11.49
C SER A 118 -32.07 -14.56 -12.67
N THR A 119 -31.03 -14.10 -13.38
CA THR A 119 -30.40 -14.83 -14.50
C THR A 119 -29.29 -15.79 -14.05
N GLY A 120 -29.03 -15.90 -12.75
CA GLY A 120 -28.02 -16.81 -12.19
C GLY A 120 -26.59 -16.24 -12.17
N ILE A 121 -26.39 -14.97 -12.52
CA ILE A 121 -25.09 -14.30 -12.35
C ILE A 121 -24.87 -14.10 -10.86
N SER A 122 -23.65 -14.36 -10.38
CA SER A 122 -23.32 -14.19 -8.96
C SER A 122 -21.93 -13.61 -8.72
N LEU A 123 -21.80 -12.84 -7.65
CA LEU A 123 -20.53 -12.31 -7.17
C LEU A 123 -20.42 -12.59 -5.66
N GLU A 124 -19.37 -13.29 -5.26
CA GLU A 124 -19.00 -13.46 -3.86
C GLU A 124 -17.94 -12.41 -3.52
N LEU A 125 -18.21 -11.62 -2.48
CA LEU A 125 -17.26 -10.61 -2.00
C LEU A 125 -16.30 -11.25 -1.00
N ASP A 126 -15.12 -10.65 -0.86
CA ASP A 126 -14.18 -11.05 0.18
C ASP A 126 -14.81 -10.95 1.58
N PRO A 127 -14.51 -11.90 2.48
CA PRO A 127 -15.14 -11.96 3.79
C PRO A 127 -14.77 -10.75 4.66
N LEU A 128 -15.77 -10.15 5.31
CA LEU A 128 -15.58 -8.99 6.18
C LEU A 128 -15.33 -9.42 7.62
N ASN A 129 -14.50 -8.63 8.32
CA ASN A 129 -14.28 -8.76 9.75
C ASN A 129 -14.54 -7.44 10.44
N PHE A 130 -14.64 -7.48 11.76
CA PHE A 130 -15.02 -6.32 12.56
C PHE A 130 -14.06 -6.10 13.70
N ILE A 131 -13.92 -4.84 14.12
CA ILE A 131 -12.88 -4.43 15.06
C ILE A 131 -12.95 -5.16 16.41
N TRP A 132 -14.14 -5.54 16.88
CA TRP A 132 -14.37 -6.29 18.12
C TRP A 132 -13.89 -7.76 18.07
N GLN A 133 -13.48 -8.25 16.90
CA GLN A 133 -12.94 -9.60 16.71
C GLN A 133 -11.42 -9.66 16.94
N ASN A 134 -10.78 -8.52 17.17
CA ASN A 134 -9.33 -8.43 17.28
C ASN A 134 -8.86 -8.60 18.71
N ALA A 135 -7.71 -9.28 18.88
CA ALA A 135 -7.04 -9.43 20.15
C ALA A 135 -6.77 -8.05 20.76
N PRO A 136 -7.07 -7.85 22.05
CA PRO A 136 -6.79 -6.59 22.71
C PRO A 136 -5.27 -6.44 22.91
N LEU A 137 -4.78 -5.19 22.87
CA LEU A 137 -3.36 -4.86 23.08
C LEU A 137 -2.96 -4.88 24.57
N THR A 138 -3.43 -5.87 25.35
CA THR A 138 -3.25 -5.91 26.81
C THR A 138 -1.79 -6.04 27.24
N ALA A 139 -0.93 -6.61 26.39
CA ALA A 139 0.51 -6.72 26.64
C ALA A 139 1.30 -5.45 26.21
N ALA A 140 0.65 -4.45 25.60
CA ALA A 140 1.33 -3.23 25.17
C ALA A 140 1.79 -2.39 26.36
N GLN A 141 2.96 -1.75 26.22
CA GLN A 141 3.54 -0.93 27.27
C GLN A 141 2.76 0.39 27.43
N ASN A 142 2.42 0.76 28.67
CA ASN A 142 1.73 2.02 28.97
C ASN A 142 2.56 3.25 28.55
N THR A 143 3.89 3.14 28.55
CA THR A 143 4.80 4.20 28.11
C THR A 143 4.61 4.59 26.65
N PHE A 144 3.96 3.73 25.85
CA PHE A 144 3.68 4.03 24.45
C PHE A 144 2.54 5.03 24.23
N LYS A 145 1.91 5.53 25.31
CA LYS A 145 0.78 6.47 25.25
C LYS A 145 -0.29 6.01 24.26
N ASN A 146 -0.63 4.73 24.34
CA ASN A 146 -1.56 4.08 23.44
C ASN A 146 -1.22 4.22 21.94
N GLY A 147 0.05 4.03 21.57
CA GLY A 147 0.47 4.09 20.16
C GLY A 147 0.93 5.47 19.70
N GLN A 148 0.90 6.47 20.58
CA GLN A 148 1.31 7.84 20.25
C GLN A 148 2.78 8.13 20.54
N LYS A 149 3.52 7.18 21.13
CA LYS A 149 4.98 7.27 21.28
C LYS A 149 5.62 5.88 21.24
N GLY A 150 6.61 5.66 20.40
CA GLY A 150 7.35 4.40 20.39
C GLY A 150 8.03 4.10 19.07
N ALA A 151 8.72 2.97 19.05
CA ALA A 151 9.47 2.52 17.88
C ALA A 151 8.65 1.55 17.04
N ILE A 152 8.82 1.63 15.72
CA ILE A 152 8.20 0.72 14.76
C ILE A 152 9.31 0.00 13.99
N ALA A 153 9.24 -1.32 13.92
CA ALA A 153 10.11 -2.09 13.03
C ALA A 153 9.49 -2.19 11.63
N GLU A 154 10.25 -1.90 10.57
CA GLU A 154 9.82 -2.13 9.19
C GLU A 154 10.43 -3.44 8.67
N LEU A 155 9.64 -4.50 8.55
CA LEU A 155 10.15 -5.84 8.20
C LEU A 155 10.13 -6.06 6.69
N TYR A 156 11.10 -5.52 5.94
CA TYR A 156 11.10 -5.43 4.48
C TYR A 156 11.07 -6.76 3.74
N GLY A 157 9.97 -6.98 2.99
CA GLY A 157 9.73 -8.19 2.22
C GLY A 157 9.40 -9.44 3.04
N TRP A 158 9.02 -9.32 4.32
CA TRP A 158 8.74 -10.49 5.16
C TRP A 158 7.35 -11.09 4.88
N PRO A 159 7.24 -12.43 4.74
CA PRO A 159 5.95 -13.12 4.71
C PRO A 159 5.20 -12.96 6.05
N TRP A 160 3.86 -12.89 6.02
CA TRP A 160 3.05 -12.61 7.22
C TRP A 160 3.19 -13.67 8.32
N VAL A 161 3.30 -14.94 7.93
CA VAL A 161 3.51 -16.04 8.88
C VAL A 161 4.79 -15.82 9.71
N ASP A 162 5.85 -15.30 9.09
CA ASP A 162 7.11 -15.06 9.76
C ASP A 162 7.09 -13.77 10.60
N VAL A 163 6.40 -12.72 10.14
CA VAL A 163 6.11 -11.53 10.97
C VAL A 163 5.34 -11.91 12.24
N GLY A 164 4.34 -12.80 12.12
CA GLY A 164 3.54 -13.26 13.26
C GLY A 164 4.38 -13.95 14.34
N LYS A 165 5.38 -14.74 13.94
CA LYS A 165 6.36 -15.34 14.86
C LYS A 165 7.30 -14.29 15.46
N GLU A 166 7.77 -13.34 14.65
CA GLU A 166 8.69 -12.27 15.07
C GLU A 166 8.07 -11.35 16.14
N CYS A 167 6.76 -11.17 16.13
CA CYS A 167 6.10 -10.27 17.08
C CYS A 167 6.29 -10.65 18.55
N GLN A 168 6.59 -11.91 18.88
CA GLN A 168 6.97 -12.30 20.24
C GLN A 168 8.31 -11.67 20.66
N PHE A 169 9.29 -11.63 19.75
CA PHE A 169 10.54 -10.91 19.96
C PHE A 169 10.28 -9.40 20.06
N LEU A 170 9.54 -8.82 19.11
CA LEU A 170 9.26 -7.37 19.07
C LEU A 170 8.60 -6.88 20.36
N GLY A 171 7.62 -7.61 20.89
CA GLY A 171 6.95 -7.30 22.15
C GLY A 171 7.91 -7.32 23.35
N LYS A 172 8.73 -8.37 23.47
CA LYS A 172 9.76 -8.47 24.53
C LYS A 172 10.83 -7.38 24.42
N ALA A 173 11.28 -7.08 23.20
CA ALA A 173 12.25 -6.04 22.90
C ALA A 173 11.71 -4.65 23.23
N GLY A 174 10.39 -4.46 23.21
CA GLY A 174 9.75 -3.19 23.54
C GLY A 174 9.51 -2.31 22.31
N TYR A 175 9.40 -2.91 21.13
CA TYR A 175 8.84 -2.23 19.96
C TYR A 175 7.35 -1.97 20.18
N MET A 176 6.88 -0.80 19.77
CA MET A 176 5.47 -0.42 19.86
C MET A 176 4.65 -1.07 18.73
N GLY A 177 5.26 -1.22 17.56
CA GLY A 177 4.58 -1.81 16.42
C GLY A 177 5.51 -2.29 15.31
N VAL A 178 4.88 -2.78 14.25
CA VAL A 178 5.54 -3.29 13.03
C VAL A 178 4.82 -2.75 11.80
N LYS A 179 5.58 -2.28 10.79
CA LYS A 179 5.07 -1.99 9.44
C LYS A 179 5.19 -3.24 8.58
N VAL A 180 4.12 -3.59 7.87
CA VAL A 180 4.09 -4.65 6.85
C VAL A 180 3.79 -4.07 5.47
N TRP A 181 4.22 -4.77 4.42
CA TRP A 181 4.09 -4.36 3.01
C TRP A 181 2.65 -4.37 2.51
N PRO A 182 2.39 -3.75 1.33
CA PRO A 182 1.05 -3.64 0.78
C PRO A 182 0.27 -4.96 0.86
N PRO A 183 -0.83 -5.01 1.64
CA PRO A 183 -1.56 -6.24 1.87
C PRO A 183 -2.58 -6.57 0.78
N ASN A 184 -2.82 -5.61 -0.09
CA ASN A 184 -3.79 -5.72 -1.17
C ASN A 184 -3.23 -6.47 -2.38
N GLU A 185 -4.16 -6.90 -3.25
CA GLU A 185 -3.86 -7.52 -4.53
C GLU A 185 -3.09 -6.56 -5.43
N HIS A 186 -2.03 -7.09 -6.04
CA HIS A 186 -1.12 -6.32 -6.88
C HIS A 186 -0.69 -7.12 -8.10
N VAL A 187 0.03 -6.44 -9.01
CA VAL A 187 0.56 -7.03 -10.25
C VAL A 187 1.42 -8.27 -9.95
N TRP A 188 1.29 -9.28 -10.81
CA TRP A 188 1.99 -10.55 -10.73
C TRP A 188 2.40 -11.06 -12.11
N THR A 189 3.50 -11.79 -12.18
CA THR A 189 3.95 -12.46 -13.42
C THR A 189 4.42 -13.88 -13.11
N SER A 190 4.37 -14.78 -14.09
CA SER A 190 4.98 -16.13 -13.95
C SER A 190 5.78 -16.52 -15.18
N ASP A 191 5.29 -16.15 -16.36
CA ASP A 191 5.87 -16.40 -17.68
C ASP A 191 6.60 -15.18 -18.27
N LEU A 192 6.61 -14.06 -17.54
CA LEU A 192 7.30 -12.82 -17.91
C LEU A 192 8.24 -12.35 -16.78
N TYR A 193 9.42 -11.90 -17.17
CA TYR A 193 10.25 -11.00 -16.36
C TYR A 193 10.16 -9.57 -16.95
N GLU A 194 10.39 -8.56 -16.12
CA GLU A 194 10.33 -7.14 -16.54
C GLU A 194 11.44 -6.79 -17.55
N ILE A 195 11.35 -5.67 -18.27
CA ILE A 195 12.29 -5.32 -19.36
C ILE A 195 13.77 -5.30 -18.90
N ASP A 196 13.99 -4.95 -17.63
CA ASP A 196 15.28 -4.96 -16.92
C ASP A 196 15.68 -6.37 -16.40
N ARG A 197 15.01 -7.41 -16.90
CA ARG A 197 15.18 -8.85 -16.61
C ARG A 197 14.77 -9.27 -15.20
N GLN A 198 14.13 -8.39 -14.43
CA GLN A 198 13.75 -8.69 -13.05
C GLN A 198 12.54 -9.63 -13.01
N PHE A 199 12.69 -10.76 -12.34
CA PHE A 199 11.59 -11.68 -12.11
C PHE A 199 10.92 -11.41 -10.75
N ARG A 200 9.66 -10.98 -10.81
CA ARG A 200 8.83 -10.58 -9.65
C ARG A 200 9.56 -9.61 -8.71
N PRO A 201 10.03 -8.46 -9.20
CA PRO A 201 10.69 -7.47 -8.36
C PRO A 201 9.77 -6.97 -7.23
N TRP A 202 10.38 -6.45 -6.16
CA TRP A 202 9.70 -5.97 -4.97
C TRP A 202 8.67 -4.90 -5.31
N TYR A 203 8.99 -3.98 -6.22
CA TYR A 203 8.15 -2.84 -6.56
C TYR A 203 6.81 -3.22 -7.21
N LEU A 204 6.61 -4.48 -7.63
CA LEU A 204 5.30 -4.94 -8.09
C LEU A 204 4.24 -4.90 -6.97
N VAL A 205 4.63 -4.95 -5.69
CA VAL A 205 3.67 -4.81 -4.58
C VAL A 205 3.07 -3.41 -4.50
N TYR A 206 3.75 -2.41 -5.08
CA TYR A 206 3.29 -1.03 -5.19
C TYR A 206 2.46 -0.78 -6.46
N GLN A 207 1.97 -1.84 -7.11
CA GLN A 207 1.11 -1.73 -8.28
C GLN A 207 -0.23 -2.42 -7.99
N PRO A 208 -1.16 -1.74 -7.28
CA PRO A 208 -2.44 -2.31 -6.91
C PRO A 208 -3.26 -2.74 -8.13
N VAL A 209 -3.90 -3.90 -8.01
CA VAL A 209 -4.90 -4.39 -8.95
C VAL A 209 -6.28 -4.36 -8.32
N SER A 210 -6.36 -4.61 -7.01
CA SER A 210 -7.58 -4.42 -6.24
C SER A 210 -7.26 -4.18 -4.76
N TYR A 211 -8.29 -3.89 -3.97
CA TYR A 211 -8.19 -3.77 -2.51
C TYR A 211 -8.45 -5.10 -1.77
N ARG A 212 -8.54 -6.22 -2.50
CA ARG A 212 -8.66 -7.56 -1.92
C ARG A 212 -7.40 -7.91 -1.14
N LEU A 213 -7.51 -8.46 0.07
CA LEU A 213 -6.35 -8.68 0.95
C LEU A 213 -5.60 -9.97 0.62
N ARG A 214 -4.94 -9.98 -0.54
CA ARG A 214 -4.07 -11.05 -1.03
C ARG A 214 -2.82 -10.45 -1.64
N SER A 215 -1.69 -10.59 -0.96
CA SER A 215 -0.39 -10.11 -1.42
C SER A 215 0.55 -11.27 -1.67
N ARG A 216 1.72 -11.00 -2.25
CA ARG A 216 2.83 -11.97 -2.29
C ARG A 216 3.23 -12.48 -0.91
N SER A 217 2.93 -11.71 0.14
CA SER A 217 3.21 -12.05 1.54
C SER A 217 2.27 -13.08 2.17
N GLY A 218 1.12 -13.42 1.54
CA GLY A 218 0.21 -14.46 2.03
C GLY A 218 -1.28 -14.30 1.67
N THR A 219 -2.15 -15.06 2.33
CA THR A 219 -3.63 -14.97 2.29
C THR A 219 -4.19 -14.00 3.34
N ARG A 220 -5.46 -13.56 3.17
CA ARG A 220 -6.18 -12.79 4.20
C ARG A 220 -6.18 -13.47 5.57
N ASP A 221 -6.29 -14.80 5.62
CA ASP A 221 -6.27 -15.56 6.86
C ASP A 221 -4.89 -15.52 7.53
N GLU A 222 -3.81 -15.67 6.75
CA GLU A 222 -2.44 -15.52 7.25
C GLU A 222 -2.17 -14.10 7.75
N LEU A 223 -2.67 -13.08 7.03
CA LEU A 223 -2.60 -11.69 7.45
C LEU A 223 -3.30 -11.47 8.80
N ARG A 224 -4.52 -11.98 8.94
CA ARG A 224 -5.27 -11.87 10.20
C ARG A 224 -4.59 -12.62 11.32
N ALA A 225 -4.10 -13.83 11.09
CA ALA A 225 -3.37 -14.61 12.09
C ALA A 225 -2.11 -13.88 12.58
N MET A 226 -1.38 -13.24 11.66
CA MET A 226 -0.24 -12.37 11.99
C MET A 226 -0.67 -11.20 12.87
N ILE A 227 -1.73 -10.47 12.49
CA ILE A 227 -2.25 -9.35 13.28
C ILE A 227 -2.66 -9.79 14.68
N GLN A 228 -3.39 -10.90 14.81
CA GLN A 228 -3.78 -11.43 16.13
C GLN A 228 -2.56 -11.77 16.99
N SER A 229 -1.57 -12.44 16.40
CA SER A 229 -0.33 -12.82 17.09
C SER A 229 0.46 -11.60 17.57
N CYS A 230 0.57 -10.58 16.72
CA CYS A 230 1.24 -9.32 17.07
C CYS A 230 0.51 -8.56 18.17
N ARG A 231 -0.81 -8.42 18.06
CA ARG A 231 -1.61 -7.72 19.07
C ARG A 231 -1.56 -8.42 20.42
N ALA A 232 -1.61 -9.75 20.44
CA ALA A 232 -1.45 -10.55 21.66
C ALA A 232 -0.06 -10.35 22.31
N ALA A 233 0.98 -10.12 21.52
CA ALA A 233 2.32 -9.76 21.98
C ALA A 233 2.47 -8.26 22.38
N GLY A 234 1.39 -7.47 22.29
CA GLY A 234 1.41 -6.04 22.60
C GLY A 234 1.96 -5.15 21.47
N VAL A 235 2.11 -5.71 20.28
CA VAL A 235 2.69 -5.07 19.10
C VAL A 235 1.58 -4.63 18.15
N ARG A 236 1.51 -3.33 17.86
CA ARG A 236 0.60 -2.76 16.86
C ARG A 236 1.07 -3.14 15.45
N VAL A 237 0.13 -3.30 14.52
CA VAL A 237 0.48 -3.59 13.12
C VAL A 237 0.01 -2.42 12.27
N TYR A 238 0.88 -1.96 11.37
CA TYR A 238 0.61 -0.88 10.43
C TYR A 238 0.74 -1.38 9.00
N ALA A 239 -0.28 -1.13 8.18
CA ALA A 239 -0.22 -1.49 6.77
C ALA A 239 0.49 -0.40 5.98
N ASP A 240 1.34 -0.79 5.03
CA ASP A 240 1.65 0.08 3.91
C ASP A 240 0.45 0.09 2.94
N ALA A 241 -0.15 1.25 2.72
CA ALA A 241 -1.37 1.38 1.92
C ALA A 241 -1.11 2.27 0.71
N VAL A 242 -1.21 1.66 -0.48
CA VAL A 242 -1.02 2.30 -1.78
C VAL A 242 -2.36 2.73 -2.34
N VAL A 243 -2.59 4.04 -2.32
CA VAL A 243 -3.91 4.64 -2.62
C VAL A 243 -3.84 5.84 -3.56
N ASN A 244 -2.66 6.16 -4.08
CA ASN A 244 -2.47 7.20 -5.10
C ASN A 244 -2.83 6.70 -6.50
N HIS A 245 -2.41 5.48 -6.81
CA HIS A 245 -2.42 4.92 -8.15
C HIS A 245 -2.81 3.44 -8.13
N MET A 246 -3.01 2.89 -9.32
CA MET A 246 -3.18 1.46 -9.57
C MET A 246 -1.99 0.93 -10.40
N ALA A 247 -2.12 -0.25 -11.01
CA ALA A 247 -1.09 -0.85 -11.84
C ALA A 247 -0.57 0.09 -12.95
N ALA A 248 0.70 -0.08 -13.33
CA ALA A 248 1.29 0.71 -14.40
C ALA A 248 0.61 0.41 -15.75
N ASN A 249 0.56 1.42 -16.62
CA ASN A 249 0.07 1.21 -17.98
C ASN A 249 0.90 0.17 -18.73
N GLY A 250 0.24 -0.65 -19.55
CA GLY A 250 0.90 -1.70 -20.29
C GLY A 250 1.30 -2.91 -19.43
N LYS A 251 0.88 -2.99 -18.17
CA LYS A 251 1.10 -4.15 -17.30
C LYS A 251 -0.20 -4.84 -16.95
N ASP A 252 -1.13 -4.94 -17.89
CA ASP A 252 -2.46 -5.49 -17.67
C ASP A 252 -2.61 -6.90 -18.25
N VAL A 253 -3.81 -7.48 -18.22
CA VAL A 253 -4.03 -8.88 -18.65
C VAL A 253 -3.97 -9.10 -20.18
N GLN A 254 -3.81 -8.05 -20.97
CA GLN A 254 -3.85 -8.06 -22.43
C GLN A 254 -2.46 -8.24 -23.04
N PRO A 255 -2.36 -8.77 -24.27
CA PRO A 255 -1.12 -8.66 -25.02
C PRO A 255 -0.84 -7.20 -25.39
N HIS A 256 0.42 -6.83 -25.33
CA HIS A 256 0.88 -5.48 -25.58
C HIS A 256 1.93 -5.43 -26.69
N ARG A 257 2.12 -4.24 -27.26
CA ARG A 257 3.07 -3.95 -28.32
C ARG A 257 3.76 -2.60 -28.08
N THR A 258 5.09 -2.62 -28.17
CA THR A 258 5.95 -1.44 -28.13
C THR A 258 6.04 -0.75 -29.49
N SER A 259 6.56 0.47 -29.52
CA SER A 259 6.70 1.27 -30.74
C SER A 259 7.68 0.68 -31.78
N ASP A 260 8.58 -0.22 -31.37
CA ASP A 260 9.49 -0.96 -32.25
C ASP A 260 8.89 -2.27 -32.80
N CYS A 261 7.55 -2.41 -32.73
CA CYS A 261 6.78 -3.58 -33.15
C CYS A 261 6.93 -4.83 -32.27
N SER A 262 7.74 -4.80 -31.20
CA SER A 262 7.90 -5.97 -30.32
C SER A 262 6.62 -6.22 -29.53
N THR A 263 6.23 -7.49 -29.39
CA THR A 263 5.08 -7.87 -28.56
C THR A 263 5.54 -8.49 -27.25
N TYR A 264 4.74 -8.28 -26.20
CA TYR A 264 4.92 -8.95 -24.91
C TYR A 264 3.58 -9.41 -24.35
N SER A 265 3.64 -10.47 -23.54
CA SER A 265 2.47 -11.03 -22.88
C SER A 265 1.94 -10.08 -21.80
N GLY A 266 0.65 -10.19 -21.51
CA GLY A 266 0.07 -9.50 -20.37
C GLY A 266 0.56 -10.04 -19.04
N HIS A 267 0.40 -9.23 -18.01
CA HIS A 267 0.61 -9.59 -16.61
C HIS A 267 -0.64 -10.27 -16.03
N SER A 268 -0.53 -10.68 -14.78
CA SER A 268 -1.66 -11.14 -13.97
C SER A 268 -1.62 -10.44 -12.61
N SER A 269 -2.32 -10.98 -11.62
CA SER A 269 -2.35 -10.43 -10.27
C SER A 269 -2.27 -11.56 -9.26
N THR A 270 -1.94 -11.25 -8.01
CA THR A 270 -1.75 -12.24 -6.93
C THR A 270 -3.01 -13.04 -6.58
N LEU A 271 -4.19 -12.60 -7.00
CA LEU A 271 -5.46 -13.32 -6.85
C LEU A 271 -6.18 -13.58 -8.19
N GLY A 272 -5.58 -13.20 -9.30
CA GLY A 272 -6.11 -13.41 -10.65
C GLY A 272 -7.29 -12.53 -11.02
N SER A 273 -7.57 -11.44 -10.30
CA SER A 273 -8.54 -10.43 -10.74
C SER A 273 -8.13 -9.85 -12.11
N PRO A 274 -9.07 -9.64 -13.05
CA PRO A 274 -8.78 -8.96 -14.29
C PRO A 274 -8.57 -7.47 -14.03
N TYR A 275 -7.76 -6.83 -14.86
CA TYR A 275 -7.62 -5.38 -14.91
C TYR A 275 -7.10 -4.99 -16.29
N PHE A 276 -7.43 -3.77 -16.70
CA PHE A 276 -7.18 -3.27 -18.05
C PHE A 276 -6.63 -1.85 -17.97
N THR A 277 -5.70 -1.55 -18.86
CA THR A 277 -5.04 -0.26 -19.07
C THR A 277 -5.08 0.04 -20.57
N GLN A 278 -4.64 1.23 -20.97
CA GLN A 278 -4.74 1.65 -22.38
C GLN A 278 -3.41 1.71 -23.13
N GLU A 279 -2.26 1.93 -22.46
CA GLU A 279 -1.01 2.05 -23.19
C GLU A 279 -0.47 0.70 -23.68
N ASN A 280 0.28 0.76 -24.78
CA ASN A 280 0.85 -0.36 -25.51
C ASN A 280 -0.19 -1.38 -25.98
N THR A 281 -1.48 -1.07 -25.88
CA THR A 281 -2.54 -1.91 -26.43
C THR A 281 -2.67 -1.63 -27.93
N TYR A 282 -2.86 -2.68 -28.74
CA TYR A 282 -2.95 -2.57 -30.20
C TYR A 282 -4.11 -3.36 -30.80
N LEU A 283 -4.85 -4.10 -29.98
CA LEU A 283 -6.07 -4.79 -30.36
C LEU A 283 -7.27 -4.02 -29.81
N LEU A 284 -8.44 -4.24 -30.41
CA LEU A 284 -9.68 -3.88 -29.76
C LEU A 284 -9.96 -4.91 -28.67
N ASN A 285 -10.60 -4.47 -27.58
CA ASN A 285 -11.15 -5.39 -26.61
C ASN A 285 -12.27 -6.21 -27.28
N PRO A 286 -12.19 -7.56 -27.29
CA PRO A 286 -13.17 -8.39 -27.99
C PRO A 286 -14.60 -8.31 -27.44
N GLN A 287 -14.75 -7.95 -26.16
CA GLN A 287 -16.05 -7.87 -25.49
C GLN A 287 -16.79 -6.57 -25.78
N THR A 288 -16.06 -5.47 -25.93
CA THR A 288 -16.64 -4.14 -26.17
C THR A 288 -16.57 -3.73 -27.63
N GLY A 289 -15.67 -4.32 -28.43
CA GLY A 289 -15.39 -3.89 -29.81
C GLY A 289 -14.76 -2.50 -29.89
N THR A 290 -14.19 -2.02 -28.78
CA THR A 290 -13.56 -0.69 -28.68
C THR A 290 -12.11 -0.82 -28.20
N ARG A 291 -11.33 0.26 -28.33
CA ARG A 291 -9.97 0.29 -27.78
C ARG A 291 -10.00 0.18 -26.24
N PRO A 292 -9.05 -0.56 -25.62
CA PRO A 292 -9.02 -0.74 -24.17
C PRO A 292 -8.94 0.56 -23.36
N THR A 293 -9.45 0.52 -22.14
CA THR A 293 -9.49 1.65 -21.19
C THR A 293 -9.12 1.17 -19.79
N PHE A 294 -8.84 2.11 -18.86
CA PHE A 294 -8.73 1.73 -17.45
C PHE A 294 -9.99 1.06 -16.92
N GLU A 295 -9.82 -0.15 -16.41
CA GLU A 295 -10.88 -0.84 -15.68
C GLU A 295 -10.28 -1.83 -14.69
N TYR A 296 -10.68 -1.71 -13.43
CA TYR A 296 -10.26 -2.59 -12.33
C TYR A 296 -11.50 -3.17 -11.66
N PRO A 297 -12.18 -4.18 -12.25
CA PRO A 297 -13.51 -4.66 -11.84
C PRO A 297 -13.60 -5.15 -10.38
N ALA A 298 -12.50 -5.67 -9.83
CA ALA A 298 -12.44 -6.12 -8.44
C ALA A 298 -12.46 -4.96 -7.42
N VAL A 299 -12.34 -3.70 -7.86
CA VAL A 299 -12.46 -2.53 -6.99
C VAL A 299 -13.91 -2.08 -6.81
N PRO A 300 -14.75 -1.70 -7.78
CA PRO A 300 -14.57 -1.46 -9.20
C PRO A 300 -14.19 -0.02 -9.54
N TYR A 301 -13.08 0.19 -10.26
CA TYR A 301 -12.78 1.48 -10.89
C TYR A 301 -12.99 1.41 -12.40
N GLY A 302 -13.54 2.48 -12.98
CA GLY A 302 -13.63 2.75 -14.41
C GLY A 302 -12.71 3.90 -14.82
N PRO A 303 -12.71 4.29 -16.10
CA PRO A 303 -11.77 5.30 -16.59
C PRO A 303 -11.95 6.68 -15.97
N THR A 304 -13.17 7.09 -15.62
CA THR A 304 -13.41 8.41 -15.01
C THR A 304 -12.99 8.50 -13.54
N ASP A 305 -12.56 7.38 -12.95
CA ASP A 305 -11.96 7.33 -11.62
C ASP A 305 -10.46 7.64 -11.62
N PHE A 306 -9.86 7.82 -12.81
CA PHE A 306 -8.46 8.19 -13.01
C PHE A 306 -8.35 9.61 -13.56
N HIS A 307 -7.19 10.24 -13.39
CA HIS A 307 -6.85 11.41 -14.19
C HIS A 307 -6.56 10.97 -15.63
N CYS A 308 -6.82 11.82 -16.64
CA CYS A 308 -6.37 11.56 -18.02
C CYS A 308 -4.84 11.39 -18.09
N VAL A 309 -4.32 10.79 -19.17
CA VAL A 309 -2.88 10.49 -19.25
C VAL A 309 -2.08 11.78 -19.35
N SER A 310 -1.20 11.97 -18.38
CA SER A 310 -0.22 13.05 -18.31
C SER A 310 0.88 12.63 -17.34
N TYR A 311 2.12 13.03 -17.57
CA TYR A 311 3.25 12.63 -16.75
C TYR A 311 3.76 13.79 -15.89
N ILE A 312 4.56 13.46 -14.88
CA ILE A 312 5.22 14.45 -14.03
C ILE A 312 6.52 14.88 -14.71
N ASP A 313 6.47 15.96 -15.48
CA ASP A 313 7.64 16.55 -16.12
C ASP A 313 8.27 17.67 -15.28
N SER A 314 7.48 18.25 -14.36
CA SER A 314 7.94 19.29 -13.44
C SER A 314 7.40 19.06 -12.04
N TYR A 315 8.31 18.78 -11.10
CA TYR A 315 8.01 18.79 -9.68
C TYR A 315 7.79 20.19 -9.10
N MET A 316 7.95 21.25 -9.91
CA MET A 316 7.65 22.63 -9.53
C MET A 316 6.21 23.05 -9.85
N ASP A 317 5.45 22.21 -10.56
CA ASP A 317 4.03 22.39 -10.79
C ASP A 317 3.23 21.47 -9.85
N PRO A 318 2.57 22.02 -8.80
CA PRO A 318 1.80 21.22 -7.88
C PRO A 318 0.68 20.41 -8.52
N ASN A 319 0.12 20.87 -9.66
CA ASN A 319 -0.90 20.11 -10.37
C ASN A 319 -0.30 18.86 -11.02
N GLN A 320 0.87 18.97 -11.65
CA GLN A 320 1.56 17.79 -12.16
C GLN A 320 1.93 16.83 -11.03
N VAL A 321 2.45 17.35 -9.90
CA VAL A 321 2.80 16.52 -8.75
C VAL A 321 1.60 15.71 -8.25
N THR A 322 0.39 16.27 -8.22
CA THR A 322 -0.79 15.60 -7.64
C THR A 322 -1.74 14.96 -8.65
N LYS A 323 -1.49 15.10 -9.95
CA LYS A 323 -2.41 14.63 -11.01
C LYS A 323 -1.71 13.98 -12.20
N GLY A 324 -0.38 14.08 -12.27
CA GLY A 324 0.44 13.42 -13.27
C GLY A 324 0.86 12.02 -12.82
N TYR A 325 1.09 11.14 -13.78
CA TYR A 325 1.39 9.74 -13.56
C TYR A 325 2.83 9.60 -13.07
N LEU A 326 2.99 9.19 -11.82
CA LEU A 326 4.28 8.85 -11.23
C LEU A 326 4.83 7.58 -11.90
N VAL A 327 5.92 7.70 -12.66
CA VAL A 327 6.59 6.58 -13.36
C VAL A 327 5.64 5.63 -14.12
N ASN A 328 4.64 6.22 -14.80
CA ASN A 328 3.61 5.52 -15.58
C ASN A 328 2.60 4.68 -14.77
N LEU A 329 2.47 4.95 -13.47
CA LEU A 329 1.42 4.37 -12.62
C LEU A 329 0.07 5.05 -12.89
N SER A 330 -1.00 4.28 -13.03
CA SER A 330 -2.35 4.80 -13.36
C SER A 330 -2.87 5.67 -12.21
N ASP A 331 -2.86 6.99 -12.38
CA ASP A 331 -3.11 7.95 -11.29
C ASP A 331 -4.60 8.11 -10.98
N LEU A 332 -5.01 7.81 -9.75
CA LEU A 332 -6.41 7.91 -9.33
C LEU A 332 -6.82 9.37 -9.19
N ASN A 333 -8.01 9.71 -9.66
CA ASN A 333 -8.59 11.03 -9.48
C ASN A 333 -9.15 11.18 -8.06
N THR A 334 -8.26 11.40 -7.10
CA THR A 334 -8.60 11.49 -5.67
C THR A 334 -9.40 12.74 -5.30
N GLU A 335 -9.68 13.63 -6.27
CA GLU A 335 -10.59 14.76 -6.13
C GLU A 335 -12.07 14.30 -6.24
N LYS A 336 -12.34 13.13 -6.83
CA LYS A 336 -13.69 12.59 -6.96
C LYS A 336 -14.20 11.98 -5.65
N PRO A 337 -15.43 12.31 -5.22
CA PRO A 337 -16.03 11.72 -4.02
C PRO A 337 -16.09 10.19 -4.01
N TYR A 338 -16.32 9.55 -5.16
CA TYR A 338 -16.37 8.08 -5.27
C TYR A 338 -14.99 7.46 -5.01
N VAL A 339 -13.93 7.99 -5.62
CA VAL A 339 -12.54 7.53 -5.41
C VAL A 339 -12.14 7.67 -3.95
N GLN A 340 -12.41 8.83 -3.34
CA GLN A 340 -12.15 9.05 -1.92
C GLN A 340 -12.90 8.07 -1.02
N ASP A 341 -14.17 7.79 -1.32
CA ASP A 341 -14.97 6.85 -0.53
C ASP A 341 -14.51 5.40 -0.70
N ARG A 342 -14.11 5.00 -1.91
CA ARG A 342 -13.51 3.68 -2.14
C ARG A 342 -12.21 3.51 -1.37
N ILE A 343 -11.32 4.51 -1.41
CA ILE A 343 -10.08 4.47 -0.62
C ILE A 343 -10.41 4.38 0.87
N ALA A 344 -11.31 5.22 1.38
CA ALA A 344 -11.72 5.18 2.78
C ALA A 344 -12.33 3.82 3.18
N THR A 345 -13.09 3.18 2.29
CA THR A 345 -13.65 1.84 2.51
C THR A 345 -12.55 0.79 2.68
N PHE A 346 -11.51 0.83 1.84
CA PHE A 346 -10.34 -0.04 1.99
C PHE A 346 -9.60 0.21 3.30
N LEU A 347 -9.34 1.47 3.64
CA LEU A 347 -8.71 1.84 4.90
C LEU A 347 -9.57 1.45 6.12
N VAL A 348 -10.90 1.38 6.02
CA VAL A 348 -11.75 0.89 7.11
C VAL A 348 -11.69 -0.63 7.23
N ASP A 349 -11.63 -1.39 6.12
CA ASP A 349 -11.45 -2.85 6.18
C ASP A 349 -10.13 -3.21 6.88
N LEU A 350 -9.04 -2.49 6.56
CA LEU A 350 -7.77 -2.67 7.26
C LEU A 350 -7.88 -2.43 8.79
N LEU A 351 -8.54 -1.36 9.25
CA LEU A 351 -8.78 -1.15 10.69
C LEU A 351 -9.64 -2.29 11.27
N SER A 352 -10.63 -2.74 10.51
CA SER A 352 -11.59 -3.74 10.95
C SER A 352 -10.93 -5.11 11.17
N ILE A 353 -9.93 -5.48 10.36
CA ILE A 353 -9.17 -6.73 10.55
C ILE A 353 -8.06 -6.62 11.62
N GLY A 354 -7.85 -5.43 12.20
CA GLY A 354 -7.04 -5.23 13.41
C GLY A 354 -5.75 -4.43 13.22
N PHE A 355 -5.51 -3.84 12.06
CA PHE A 355 -4.45 -2.85 11.91
C PHE A 355 -4.70 -1.66 12.84
N SER A 356 -3.62 -1.11 13.40
CA SER A 356 -3.63 0.10 14.23
C SER A 356 -3.38 1.37 13.40
N GLY A 357 -3.46 1.28 12.07
CA GLY A 357 -3.30 2.39 11.14
C GLY A 357 -2.28 2.10 10.04
N TYR A 358 -1.70 3.15 9.45
CA TYR A 358 -1.12 3.08 8.09
C TYR A 358 0.16 3.89 7.89
N ARG A 359 1.03 3.39 7.02
CA ARG A 359 1.87 4.23 6.16
C ARG A 359 1.10 4.49 4.88
N LEU A 360 0.82 5.75 4.54
CA LEU A 360 0.19 6.10 3.27
C LEU A 360 1.27 6.42 2.24
N ASP A 361 1.39 5.53 1.26
CA ASP A 361 2.32 5.60 0.13
C ASP A 361 2.05 6.83 -0.74
N ALA A 362 3.12 7.42 -1.26
CA ALA A 362 3.09 8.48 -2.25
C ALA A 362 2.11 9.61 -1.88
N ALA A 363 1.93 9.91 -0.59
CA ALA A 363 0.92 10.86 -0.13
C ALA A 363 1.13 12.24 -0.77
N LYS A 364 2.39 12.63 -1.03
CA LYS A 364 2.74 13.81 -1.84
C LYS A 364 1.92 13.93 -3.12
N HIS A 365 1.72 12.82 -3.83
CA HIS A 365 1.07 12.74 -5.13
C HIS A 365 -0.48 12.72 -5.05
N ILE A 366 -1.06 12.66 -3.85
CA ILE A 366 -2.51 12.81 -3.63
C ILE A 366 -2.87 14.28 -3.33
N GLY A 367 -1.96 14.97 -2.65
CA GLY A 367 -2.15 16.35 -2.20
C GLY A 367 -2.91 16.49 -0.87
N PRO A 368 -2.74 17.61 -0.15
CA PRO A 368 -3.28 17.77 1.21
C PRO A 368 -4.80 17.72 1.30
N ALA A 369 -5.51 18.32 0.33
CA ALA A 369 -6.96 18.44 0.34
C ALA A 369 -7.65 17.06 0.18
N SER A 370 -7.26 16.31 -0.85
CA SER A 370 -7.80 14.96 -1.10
C SER A 370 -7.44 14.00 0.02
N MET A 371 -6.20 14.07 0.53
CA MET A 371 -5.78 13.25 1.68
C MET A 371 -6.59 13.54 2.94
N ALA A 372 -6.84 14.82 3.26
CA ALA A 372 -7.68 15.19 4.39
C ALA A 372 -9.13 14.68 4.23
N ALA A 373 -9.70 14.81 3.03
CA ALA A 373 -11.05 14.33 2.74
C ALA A 373 -11.18 12.81 2.88
N ILE A 374 -10.16 12.05 2.42
CA ILE A 374 -10.09 10.59 2.59
C ILE A 374 -10.04 10.23 4.08
N LEU A 375 -9.14 10.84 4.85
CA LEU A 375 -9.02 10.58 6.29
C LEU A 375 -10.29 11.00 7.06
N GLY A 376 -10.94 12.08 6.65
CA GLY A 376 -12.25 12.50 7.16
C GLY A 376 -13.33 11.46 6.94
N ARG A 377 -13.37 10.83 5.76
CA ARG A 377 -14.29 9.71 5.46
C ARG A 377 -13.99 8.49 6.32
N VAL A 378 -12.71 8.13 6.51
CA VAL A 378 -12.32 7.06 7.45
C VAL A 378 -12.84 7.36 8.85
N ARG A 379 -12.60 8.57 9.38
CA ARG A 379 -13.08 8.99 10.70
C ARG A 379 -14.60 8.89 10.82
N ARG A 380 -15.36 9.32 9.80
CA ARG A 380 -16.83 9.19 9.77
C ARG A 380 -17.27 7.72 9.79
N LYS A 381 -16.72 6.88 8.91
CA LYS A 381 -17.02 5.45 8.83
C LYS A 381 -16.63 4.69 10.11
N MET A 382 -15.67 5.19 10.89
CA MET A 382 -15.29 4.65 12.22
C MET A 382 -16.16 5.14 13.39
N GLY A 383 -17.30 5.77 13.10
CA GLY A 383 -18.23 6.28 14.12
C GLY A 383 -17.94 7.70 14.58
N GLY A 384 -17.23 8.48 13.77
CA GLY A 384 -16.89 9.87 14.06
C GLY A 384 -15.69 10.04 15.00
N GLN A 385 -14.97 8.97 15.33
CA GLN A 385 -13.70 8.99 16.06
C GLN A 385 -12.81 7.86 15.56
N LEU A 386 -11.50 8.05 15.55
CA LEU A 386 -10.55 7.00 15.20
C LEU A 386 -10.35 6.05 16.40
N PRO A 387 -9.94 4.78 16.16
CA PRO A 387 -9.55 3.89 17.25
C PRO A 387 -8.50 4.52 18.16
N PRO A 388 -8.54 4.29 19.48
CA PRO A 388 -7.59 4.93 20.40
C PRO A 388 -6.12 4.64 20.08
N ASP A 389 -5.82 3.45 19.54
CA ASP A 389 -4.48 3.01 19.15
C ASP A 389 -4.07 3.43 17.72
N PHE A 390 -4.89 4.24 17.05
CA PHE A 390 -4.68 4.65 15.66
C PHE A 390 -3.43 5.53 15.51
N LEU A 391 -2.64 5.28 14.47
CA LEU A 391 -1.56 6.14 14.01
C LEU A 391 -1.43 6.02 12.49
N VAL A 392 -1.26 7.15 11.82
CA VAL A 392 -0.95 7.21 10.38
C VAL A 392 0.28 8.06 10.15
N TRP A 393 1.15 7.65 9.22
CA TRP A 393 2.20 8.51 8.70
C TRP A 393 2.18 8.57 7.17
N LEU A 394 2.41 9.77 6.66
CA LEU A 394 2.30 10.09 5.24
C LEU A 394 3.68 10.17 4.61
N GLU A 395 3.90 9.46 3.52
CA GLU A 395 5.08 9.67 2.71
C GLU A 395 4.96 10.97 1.91
N VAL A 396 5.62 12.02 2.40
CA VAL A 396 5.71 13.31 1.72
C VAL A 396 7.19 13.63 1.48
N LEU A 397 7.75 13.03 0.43
CA LEU A 397 9.15 13.25 0.07
C LEU A 397 9.32 14.57 -0.68
N MET A 398 10.03 15.54 -0.12
CA MET A 398 10.24 16.83 -0.78
C MET A 398 11.70 17.03 -1.16
N GLY A 399 11.94 17.33 -2.44
CA GLY A 399 13.24 17.81 -2.92
C GLY A 399 13.56 19.24 -2.47
N ALA A 400 14.78 19.69 -2.75
CA ALA A 400 15.26 21.02 -2.35
C ALA A 400 14.42 22.17 -2.92
N GLU A 401 13.90 22.02 -4.14
CA GLU A 401 13.08 23.05 -4.80
C GLU A 401 11.59 22.90 -4.45
N GLU A 402 11.09 21.67 -4.40
CA GLU A 402 9.70 21.32 -4.05
C GLU A 402 9.27 21.82 -2.68
N LYS A 403 10.16 21.73 -1.69
CA LYS A 403 9.84 22.07 -0.29
C LYS A 403 9.33 23.50 -0.13
N HIS A 404 9.71 24.41 -1.03
CA HIS A 404 9.21 25.79 -0.99
C HIS A 404 7.70 25.85 -1.14
N HIS A 405 7.10 25.14 -2.09
CA HIS A 405 5.66 25.22 -2.35
C HIS A 405 4.86 24.08 -1.68
N LEU A 406 5.46 22.90 -1.46
CA LEU A 406 4.80 21.77 -0.78
C LEU A 406 4.88 21.82 0.75
N ALA A 407 5.71 22.71 1.32
CA ALA A 407 5.78 22.90 2.76
C ALA A 407 5.87 24.38 3.16
N CYS A 408 6.91 25.10 2.74
CA CYS A 408 7.38 26.28 3.46
C CYS A 408 6.63 27.59 3.19
N ASN A 409 6.29 27.88 1.94
CA ASN A 409 5.67 29.15 1.51
C ASN A 409 4.16 29.21 1.81
N GLY A 410 3.59 28.07 2.20
CA GLY A 410 2.16 27.88 2.42
C GLY A 410 1.35 27.79 1.13
N GLY A 411 0.03 28.01 1.23
CA GLY A 411 -0.91 27.80 0.13
C GLY A 411 -1.56 26.41 0.13
N PRO A 412 -2.49 26.15 -0.82
CA PRO A 412 -3.37 24.97 -0.78
C PRO A 412 -2.66 23.63 -0.95
N HIS A 413 -1.46 23.61 -1.53
CA HIS A 413 -0.65 22.41 -1.71
C HIS A 413 0.36 22.16 -0.56
N SER A 414 0.39 23.05 0.45
CA SER A 414 1.34 22.90 1.56
C SER A 414 0.88 21.85 2.57
N TRP A 415 1.72 20.84 2.77
CA TRP A 415 1.56 19.83 3.83
C TRP A 415 1.82 20.40 5.23
N TYR A 416 2.56 21.51 5.33
CA TYR A 416 2.94 22.07 6.63
C TYR A 416 1.97 23.14 7.12
N THR A 417 1.34 23.90 6.23
CA THR A 417 0.44 25.00 6.63
C THR A 417 -1.02 24.78 6.23
N SER A 418 -1.31 23.99 5.20
CA SER A 418 -2.69 23.78 4.73
C SER A 418 -3.32 22.49 5.25
N PHE A 419 -2.54 21.41 5.33
CA PHE A 419 -3.08 20.08 5.63
C PHE A 419 -3.90 20.01 6.93
N ASP A 420 -3.40 20.59 8.03
CA ASP A 420 -4.14 20.61 9.30
C ASP A 420 -5.46 21.38 9.22
N THR A 421 -5.49 22.48 8.43
CA THR A 421 -6.73 23.24 8.20
C THR A 421 -7.75 22.39 7.45
N GLN A 422 -7.30 21.60 6.48
CA GLN A 422 -8.16 20.69 5.72
C GLN A 422 -8.66 19.54 6.61
N LEU A 423 -7.79 18.93 7.43
CA LEU A 423 -8.19 17.91 8.39
C LEU A 423 -9.25 18.42 9.37
N ILE A 424 -9.07 19.63 9.93
CA ILE A 424 -10.04 20.24 10.84
C ILE A 424 -11.36 20.49 10.12
N ARG A 425 -11.33 20.97 8.88
CA ARG A 425 -12.54 21.14 8.04
C ARG A 425 -13.28 19.80 7.84
N ASP A 426 -12.54 18.71 7.70
CA ASP A 426 -13.07 17.35 7.57
C ASP A 426 -13.37 16.65 8.92
N GLY A 427 -13.41 17.43 10.01
CA GLY A 427 -13.93 17.02 11.31
C GLY A 427 -12.87 16.52 12.29
N PHE A 428 -11.58 16.63 11.98
CA PHE A 428 -10.52 16.32 12.95
C PHE A 428 -10.48 17.37 14.06
N THR A 429 -10.32 16.91 15.30
CA THR A 429 -10.01 17.77 16.44
C THR A 429 -8.51 18.03 16.55
N PRO A 430 -8.05 19.05 17.29
CA PRO A 430 -6.62 19.22 17.58
C PRO A 430 -5.96 17.99 18.22
N ALA A 431 -6.74 17.20 18.98
CA ALA A 431 -6.26 15.94 19.53
C ALA A 431 -6.05 14.88 18.45
N ASP A 432 -6.98 14.77 17.49
CA ASP A 432 -6.89 13.83 16.36
C ASP A 432 -5.64 14.09 15.50
N LEU A 433 -5.21 15.36 15.37
CA LEU A 433 -4.00 15.71 14.61
C LEU A 433 -2.74 15.03 15.16
N ASN A 434 -2.70 14.70 16.45
CA ASN A 434 -1.57 13.98 17.03
C ASN A 434 -1.42 12.56 16.46
N HIS A 435 -2.48 11.98 15.91
CA HIS A 435 -2.43 10.65 15.30
C HIS A 435 -1.89 10.68 13.85
N VAL A 436 -1.76 11.87 13.25
CA VAL A 436 -1.37 12.04 11.85
C VAL A 436 0.06 12.57 11.78
N LYS A 437 0.97 11.79 11.22
CA LYS A 437 2.38 12.14 11.08
C LYS A 437 2.76 12.34 9.62
N ILE A 438 3.84 13.08 9.39
CA ILE A 438 4.55 13.12 8.11
C ILE A 438 5.85 12.34 8.29
N TRP A 439 6.15 11.43 7.37
CA TRP A 439 7.41 10.71 7.37
C TRP A 439 8.58 11.67 7.08
N SER A 440 9.70 11.46 7.76
CA SER A 440 10.90 12.27 7.60
C SER A 440 12.14 11.41 7.80
N ASP A 441 13.11 11.56 6.90
CA ASP A 441 14.48 11.08 7.08
C ASP A 441 15.18 11.76 8.27
N ASP A 442 14.76 12.99 8.60
CA ASP A 442 15.24 13.77 9.73
C ASP A 442 16.77 13.90 9.78
N TYR A 443 17.39 13.90 8.59
CA TYR A 443 18.82 14.16 8.47
C TYR A 443 19.09 15.63 8.84
N PRO A 444 20.15 15.92 9.62
CA PRO A 444 20.47 17.29 10.04
C PRO A 444 20.73 18.28 8.90
N THR A 445 21.04 17.77 7.71
CA THR A 445 21.27 18.56 6.49
C THR A 445 19.98 18.93 5.76
N THR A 446 18.90 18.17 5.97
CA THR A 446 17.62 18.33 5.27
C THR A 446 16.51 18.86 6.19
N MET A 447 16.66 18.72 7.51
CA MET A 447 15.67 19.17 8.50
C MET A 447 16.22 20.21 9.50
N PRO A 448 15.38 21.17 9.95
CA PRO A 448 14.00 21.39 9.51
C PRO A 448 13.93 21.93 8.07
N ALA A 449 13.08 21.32 7.23
CA ALA A 449 13.04 21.57 5.78
C ALA A 449 12.94 23.06 5.39
N CYS A 450 12.24 23.85 6.21
CA CYS A 450 11.98 25.27 6.02
C CYS A 450 12.92 26.20 6.81
N GLY A 451 14.03 25.68 7.33
CA GLY A 451 14.92 26.40 8.26
C GLY A 451 14.32 26.61 9.67
N LYS A 452 13.06 26.19 9.87
CA LYS A 452 12.34 26.17 11.15
C LYS A 452 11.27 25.07 11.15
N TRP A 453 10.90 24.59 12.33
CA TRP A 453 9.77 23.68 12.51
C TRP A 453 8.45 24.45 12.34
N ILE A 454 7.72 24.15 11.26
CA ILE A 454 6.34 24.64 11.08
C ILE A 454 5.38 23.74 11.88
N HIS A 455 5.46 22.43 11.63
CA HIS A 455 4.85 21.43 12.48
C HIS A 455 5.75 21.13 13.68
N PRO A 456 5.18 20.88 14.87
CA PRO A 456 5.97 20.40 16.00
C PRO A 456 6.61 19.03 15.68
N PRO A 457 7.81 18.72 16.21
CA PRO A 457 8.51 17.45 15.93
C PRO A 457 7.69 16.18 16.20
N ASN A 458 6.74 16.23 17.14
CA ASN A 458 5.86 15.11 17.44
C ASN A 458 4.88 14.77 16.28
N ARG A 459 4.75 15.62 15.26
CA ARG A 459 4.00 15.38 14.02
C ARG A 459 4.82 14.70 12.94
N PHE A 460 6.04 14.26 13.25
CA PHE A 460 6.88 13.51 12.34
C PHE A 460 7.10 12.08 12.82
N ALA A 461 7.20 11.18 11.85
CA ALA A 461 7.65 9.81 12.03
C ALA A 461 9.03 9.71 11.39
N ILE A 462 10.07 9.53 12.20
CA ILE A 462 11.46 9.69 11.75
C ILE A 462 12.17 8.34 11.55
N GLN A 463 13.00 8.26 10.52
CA GLN A 463 13.69 7.04 10.13
C GLN A 463 15.04 7.39 9.52
N ASN A 464 16.08 6.62 9.86
CA ASN A 464 17.43 6.85 9.38
C ASN A 464 17.68 6.35 7.96
N ASP A 465 17.03 5.27 7.53
CA ASP A 465 17.04 4.76 6.16
C ASP A 465 15.73 3.99 5.90
N ASP A 466 15.19 4.10 4.69
CA ASP A 466 13.99 3.36 4.30
C ASP A 466 14.23 2.41 3.13
N HIS A 467 13.17 1.69 2.77
CA HIS A 467 13.21 0.67 1.74
C HIS A 467 13.46 1.19 0.32
N ASP A 468 13.21 2.49 0.05
CA ASP A 468 13.50 3.14 -1.22
C ASP A 468 14.94 3.65 -1.26
N GLN A 469 15.42 4.32 -0.19
CA GLN A 469 16.76 4.92 -0.17
C GLN A 469 17.91 3.93 -0.06
N GLN A 470 17.62 2.68 0.31
CA GLN A 470 18.58 1.58 0.18
C GLN A 470 18.83 1.14 -1.28
N SER A 471 17.98 1.54 -2.23
CA SER A 471 18.15 1.19 -3.64
C SER A 471 19.14 2.14 -4.34
N HIS A 472 20.05 1.59 -5.15
CA HIS A 472 20.96 2.40 -5.96
C HIS A 472 20.18 3.31 -6.92
N GLY A 473 20.58 4.57 -7.01
CA GLY A 473 19.91 5.56 -7.87
C GLY A 473 18.63 6.16 -7.28
N SER A 474 18.20 5.71 -6.09
CA SER A 474 17.26 6.48 -5.28
C SER A 474 17.83 7.89 -5.07
N THR A 475 16.96 8.90 -5.01
CA THR A 475 17.38 10.31 -4.84
C THR A 475 17.99 10.44 -3.46
N GLY A 476 19.29 10.16 -3.40
CA GLY A 476 20.09 10.12 -2.19
C GLY A 476 20.02 11.48 -1.54
N ARG A 477 19.21 11.58 -0.48
CA ARG A 477 19.24 12.74 0.38
C ARG A 477 20.63 12.78 0.99
N GLY A 478 21.27 13.95 0.95
CA GLY A 478 22.65 14.12 1.38
C GLY A 478 22.79 13.88 2.88
N MET A 479 23.01 12.63 3.28
CA MET A 479 23.34 12.25 4.66
C MET A 479 24.69 12.82 5.10
N GLY A 480 25.56 13.18 4.16
CA GLY A 480 26.94 13.54 4.42
C GLY A 480 27.68 12.42 5.16
N ASP A 481 28.61 12.80 6.03
CA ASP A 481 29.26 11.91 7.00
C ASP A 481 28.37 11.56 8.21
N LYS A 482 27.12 12.04 8.22
CA LYS A 482 26.19 11.95 9.35
C LYS A 482 25.11 10.88 9.20
N GLY A 483 25.16 10.04 8.17
CA GLY A 483 24.23 8.91 8.02
C GLY A 483 24.89 7.65 7.49
N SER A 484 24.11 6.57 7.47
CA SER A 484 24.53 5.26 6.97
C SER A 484 23.30 4.51 6.47
N VAL A 485 23.41 3.89 5.30
CA VAL A 485 22.41 2.99 4.73
C VAL A 485 23.03 1.61 4.64
N LEU A 486 22.48 0.65 5.37
CA LEU A 486 23.14 -0.66 5.60
C LEU A 486 23.46 -1.37 4.28
N ILE A 487 22.51 -1.40 3.35
CA ILE A 487 22.62 -2.18 2.11
C ILE A 487 23.63 -1.58 1.13
N ILE A 488 23.85 -0.26 1.18
CA ILE A 488 24.79 0.43 0.29
C ILE A 488 26.22 0.36 0.86
N GLU A 489 26.38 0.61 2.16
CA GLU A 489 27.70 0.70 2.78
C GLU A 489 28.24 -0.64 3.26
N GLU A 490 27.36 -1.62 3.49
CA GLU A 490 27.67 -2.93 4.08
C GLU A 490 28.48 -2.84 5.40
N ASN A 491 28.37 -1.73 6.13
CA ASN A 491 29.11 -1.46 7.36
C ASN A 491 28.20 -1.53 8.59
N VAL A 492 28.23 -2.68 9.25
CA VAL A 492 27.40 -2.97 10.43
C VAL A 492 27.66 -2.01 11.58
N ASP A 493 28.92 -1.71 11.90
CA ASP A 493 29.25 -0.88 13.06
C ASP A 493 28.82 0.57 12.86
N LYS A 494 29.04 1.11 11.66
CA LYS A 494 28.60 2.47 11.31
C LYS A 494 27.08 2.58 11.30
N HIS A 495 26.39 1.60 10.71
CA HIS A 495 24.93 1.56 10.69
C HIS A 495 24.34 1.43 12.10
N ARG A 496 24.84 0.48 12.90
CA ARG A 496 24.45 0.31 14.31
C ARG A 496 24.64 1.60 15.10
N HIS A 497 25.77 2.26 14.94
CA HIS A 497 26.02 3.54 15.60
C HIS A 497 24.92 4.54 15.26
N PHE A 498 24.54 4.64 13.98
CA PHE A 498 23.54 5.59 13.51
C PHE A 498 22.13 5.29 14.05
N GLU A 499 21.70 4.03 14.04
CA GLU A 499 20.44 3.60 14.65
C GLU A 499 20.40 3.87 16.16
N VAL A 500 21.52 3.65 16.86
CA VAL A 500 21.63 4.00 18.28
C VAL A 500 21.51 5.52 18.49
N GLN A 501 22.08 6.35 17.61
CA GLN A 501 21.92 7.81 17.69
C GLN A 501 20.48 8.24 17.48
N LEU A 502 19.76 7.64 16.52
CA LEU A 502 18.33 7.90 16.30
C LEU A 502 17.55 7.79 17.60
N PHE A 503 17.75 6.73 18.39
CA PHE A 503 17.05 6.58 19.67
C PHE A 503 17.59 7.47 20.79
N LYS A 504 18.88 7.82 20.80
CA LYS A 504 19.46 8.75 21.78
C LYS A 504 19.04 10.20 21.57
N ARG A 505 18.59 10.58 20.37
CA ARG A 505 18.09 11.92 20.08
C ARG A 505 16.92 12.32 20.99
N THR A 506 17.18 13.34 21.80
CA THR A 506 16.21 14.09 22.64
C THR A 506 16.28 15.59 22.37
N ASP A 507 16.84 15.96 21.23
CA ASP A 507 16.97 17.32 20.70
C ASP A 507 15.62 17.95 20.33
N ALA A 508 14.59 17.12 20.14
CA ALA A 508 13.21 17.53 19.90
C ALA A 508 12.21 16.51 20.49
N ASP A 509 10.92 16.88 20.54
CA ASP A 509 9.84 16.02 21.05
C ASP A 509 9.41 14.93 20.03
N TRP A 510 10.36 14.08 19.64
CA TRP A 510 10.13 12.98 18.71
C TRP A 510 9.26 11.91 19.37
N HIS A 511 8.17 11.53 18.71
CA HIS A 511 7.22 10.55 19.24
C HIS A 511 7.32 9.20 18.53
N ILE A 512 7.54 9.19 17.21
CA ILE A 512 7.59 7.97 16.41
C ILE A 512 8.95 7.86 15.73
N LYS A 513 9.63 6.73 15.93
CA LYS A 513 10.93 6.41 15.32
C LYS A 513 10.85 5.04 14.65
N LEU A 514 11.39 4.90 13.46
CA LEU A 514 11.33 3.66 12.69
C LEU A 514 12.73 3.08 12.50
N VAL A 515 12.81 1.75 12.45
CA VAL A 515 14.03 1.00 12.14
C VAL A 515 13.73 0.08 10.96
N LEU A 516 14.51 0.21 9.89
CA LEU A 516 14.42 -0.70 8.76
C LEU A 516 15.08 -2.04 9.09
N SER A 517 14.40 -3.13 8.77
CA SER A 517 14.95 -4.47 8.77
C SER A 517 14.86 -5.05 7.37
N SER A 518 15.94 -4.91 6.61
CA SER A 518 16.01 -5.23 5.19
C SER A 518 16.52 -6.64 4.87
N TYR A 519 17.01 -6.84 3.66
CA TYR A 519 17.77 -7.98 3.15
C TYR A 519 18.92 -7.49 2.26
N MET A 520 20.00 -8.26 2.18
CA MET A 520 21.13 -7.92 1.30
C MET A 520 20.78 -8.16 -0.16
N PHE A 521 21.18 -7.25 -1.04
CA PHE A 521 20.93 -7.38 -2.47
C PHE A 521 21.84 -8.43 -3.13
N MET A 522 21.37 -8.95 -4.27
CA MET A 522 22.12 -9.91 -5.08
C MET A 522 23.23 -9.19 -5.86
N LYS A 523 24.47 -9.69 -5.81
CA LYS A 523 25.62 -9.13 -6.53
C LYS A 523 25.45 -9.19 -8.05
N ARG A 524 24.74 -10.21 -8.54
CA ARG A 524 24.40 -10.38 -9.96
C ARG A 524 23.25 -9.47 -10.42
N GLY A 525 22.69 -8.66 -9.53
CA GLY A 525 21.41 -7.99 -9.73
C GLY A 525 20.23 -8.91 -9.38
N GLY A 526 19.08 -8.31 -9.08
CA GLY A 526 17.91 -9.02 -8.58
C GLY A 526 17.21 -8.19 -7.52
N ASN A 527 16.08 -7.60 -7.88
CA ASN A 527 15.31 -6.67 -7.06
C ASN A 527 14.07 -7.36 -6.48
N GLY A 528 14.04 -8.68 -6.36
CA GLY A 528 12.97 -9.42 -5.71
C GLY A 528 13.08 -9.42 -4.19
N PHE A 529 12.03 -9.89 -3.51
CA PHE A 529 12.14 -10.28 -2.10
C PHE A 529 12.73 -11.69 -1.98
N PRO A 530 13.50 -11.99 -0.92
CA PRO A 530 13.94 -13.36 -0.63
C PRO A 530 12.84 -14.21 0.04
N ASP A 531 11.59 -14.01 -0.37
CA ASP A 531 10.41 -14.75 0.11
C ASP A 531 10.22 -16.11 -0.61
N GLY A 532 11.10 -16.40 -1.58
CA GLY A 532 11.04 -17.58 -2.44
C GLY A 532 10.10 -17.45 -3.62
N GLN A 533 9.44 -16.31 -3.81
CA GLN A 533 8.59 -16.07 -4.97
C GLN A 533 9.34 -15.46 -6.15
N SER A 534 10.48 -14.82 -5.90
CA SER A 534 11.33 -14.19 -6.92
C SER A 534 12.44 -15.11 -7.46
N ASP A 535 12.45 -16.41 -7.12
CA ASP A 535 13.44 -17.34 -7.64
C ASP A 535 13.18 -17.64 -9.13
N CYS A 536 14.18 -17.43 -9.98
CA CYS A 536 14.09 -17.71 -11.42
C CYS A 536 13.74 -19.16 -11.76
N LYS A 537 13.89 -20.11 -10.82
CA LYS A 537 13.38 -21.49 -10.99
C LYS A 537 11.86 -21.56 -11.12
N LEU A 538 11.14 -20.52 -10.70
CA LEU A 538 9.68 -20.41 -10.83
C LEU A 538 9.26 -19.73 -12.14
N TYR A 539 10.20 -19.25 -12.95
CA TYR A 539 9.91 -18.65 -14.24
C TYR A 539 9.40 -19.73 -15.20
N THR A 540 8.19 -19.55 -15.70
CA THR A 540 7.52 -20.50 -16.62
C THR A 540 7.59 -20.08 -18.08
N GLY A 541 8.21 -18.93 -18.38
CA GLY A 541 8.28 -18.40 -19.73
C GLY A 541 9.39 -19.03 -20.56
N SER A 542 9.28 -18.88 -21.88
CA SER A 542 10.24 -19.46 -22.84
C SER A 542 11.32 -18.48 -23.31
N ILE A 543 11.19 -17.18 -22.97
CA ILE A 543 12.06 -16.13 -23.49
C ILE A 543 13.30 -16.00 -22.60
N TYR A 544 14.47 -16.37 -23.14
CA TYR A 544 15.80 -16.24 -22.52
C TYR A 544 15.85 -16.52 -21.00
N PRO A 545 15.42 -17.73 -20.54
CA PRO A 545 15.38 -18.06 -19.12
C PRO A 545 16.75 -17.89 -18.41
N GLU A 546 17.85 -18.03 -19.14
CA GLU A 546 19.21 -17.82 -18.65
C GLU A 546 19.53 -16.37 -18.26
N LYS A 547 18.72 -15.40 -18.71
CA LYS A 547 18.87 -13.97 -18.43
C LYS A 547 18.05 -13.48 -17.25
N CYS A 548 17.19 -14.32 -16.69
CA CYS A 548 16.36 -13.98 -15.54
C CYS A 548 17.21 -13.51 -14.35
N LEU A 549 16.83 -12.38 -13.75
CA LEU A 549 17.39 -11.86 -12.50
C LEU A 549 16.36 -12.03 -11.39
N GLY A 550 16.67 -12.89 -10.43
CA GLY A 550 15.77 -13.27 -9.35
C GLY A 550 16.49 -13.39 -8.01
N VAL A 551 15.71 -13.56 -6.95
CA VAL A 551 16.20 -13.66 -5.57
C VAL A 551 15.73 -14.99 -4.97
N PRO A 552 16.66 -15.89 -4.61
CA PRO A 552 16.30 -17.16 -3.96
C PRO A 552 15.64 -16.94 -2.60
N LYS A 553 14.96 -17.97 -2.11
CA LYS A 553 14.39 -17.95 -0.76
C LYS A 553 15.47 -17.84 0.32
N ASP A 554 15.27 -16.93 1.26
CA ASP A 554 15.89 -16.94 2.59
C ASP A 554 14.77 -17.00 3.64
N GLN A 555 15.01 -17.65 4.78
CA GLN A 555 13.98 -17.81 5.80
C GLN A 555 13.93 -16.54 6.65
N ALA A 556 12.86 -15.74 6.59
CA ALA A 556 12.79 -14.46 7.28
C ALA A 556 12.89 -14.59 8.81
N TYR A 557 11.94 -15.31 9.43
CA TYR A 557 12.00 -15.65 10.85
C TYR A 557 12.93 -16.84 11.10
N VAL A 558 13.99 -16.63 11.88
CA VAL A 558 14.89 -17.68 12.36
C VAL A 558 14.96 -17.59 13.88
N GLU A 559 14.60 -18.66 14.59
CA GLU A 559 14.67 -18.70 16.05
C GLU A 559 16.12 -18.52 16.53
N GLY A 560 16.33 -17.70 17.56
CA GLY A 560 17.66 -17.44 18.13
C GLY A 560 18.61 -16.59 17.28
N ALA A 561 18.27 -16.24 16.03
CA ALA A 561 19.16 -15.46 15.17
C ALA A 561 19.41 -14.04 15.69
N CYS A 562 20.67 -13.59 15.59
CA CYS A 562 21.08 -12.22 15.88
C CYS A 562 20.64 -11.24 14.79
N GLY A 563 20.78 -9.94 15.08
CA GLY A 563 20.71 -8.90 14.05
C GLY A 563 21.95 -8.89 13.14
N TYR A 564 21.86 -8.18 12.03
CA TYR A 564 22.91 -8.01 11.02
C TYR A 564 23.39 -9.32 10.36
N THR A 565 22.47 -10.12 9.82
CA THR A 565 22.84 -11.21 8.91
C THR A 565 23.29 -10.62 7.56
N MET A 566 24.60 -10.51 7.33
CA MET A 566 25.21 -9.93 6.12
C MET A 566 25.49 -11.00 5.06
N LYS A 567 24.44 -11.69 4.62
CA LYS A 567 24.50 -12.73 3.58
C LYS A 567 23.74 -12.25 2.35
N GLU A 568 24.34 -12.36 1.16
CA GLU A 568 23.69 -12.06 -0.12
C GLU A 568 22.30 -12.71 -0.23
N GLY A 569 21.27 -11.92 -0.54
CA GLY A 569 19.87 -12.37 -0.59
C GLY A 569 19.26 -12.72 0.78
N GLY A 570 19.97 -12.50 1.89
CA GLY A 570 19.54 -12.85 3.23
C GLY A 570 18.92 -11.67 3.99
N TYR A 571 17.87 -11.93 4.77
CA TYR A 571 17.26 -10.91 5.62
C TYR A 571 18.21 -10.48 6.74
N THR A 572 18.36 -9.17 6.97
CA THR A 572 19.38 -8.60 7.86
C THR A 572 18.99 -8.63 9.34
N ARG A 573 17.69 -8.58 9.68
CA ARG A 573 17.16 -8.63 11.06
C ARG A 573 17.70 -7.52 11.97
N VAL A 574 17.96 -6.32 11.46
CA VAL A 574 18.53 -5.17 12.22
C VAL A 574 17.78 -4.90 13.53
N HIS A 575 16.46 -5.07 13.54
CA HIS A 575 15.60 -4.92 14.73
C HIS A 575 15.98 -5.82 15.91
N ARG A 576 16.81 -6.85 15.72
CA ARG A 576 17.30 -7.74 16.77
C ARG A 576 18.61 -7.30 17.43
N ASP A 577 19.23 -6.21 16.97
CA ASP A 577 20.49 -5.74 17.55
C ASP A 577 20.31 -5.21 18.98
N LEU A 578 21.05 -5.78 19.93
CA LEU A 578 20.88 -5.48 21.36
C LEU A 578 21.20 -4.01 21.70
N SER A 579 22.14 -3.38 20.99
CA SER A 579 22.49 -1.98 21.21
C SER A 579 21.36 -1.05 20.76
N ILE A 580 20.77 -1.32 19.59
CA ILE A 580 19.60 -0.59 19.09
C ILE A 580 18.42 -0.78 20.03
N VAL A 581 18.12 -2.04 20.40
CA VAL A 581 17.00 -2.38 21.30
C VAL A 581 17.15 -1.65 22.64
N ASN A 582 18.34 -1.65 23.26
CA ASN A 582 18.53 -0.99 24.54
C ASN A 582 18.49 0.54 24.45
N ALA A 583 18.96 1.14 23.35
CA ALA A 583 18.81 2.58 23.11
C ALA A 583 17.33 2.96 22.96
N MET A 584 16.58 2.19 22.17
CA MET A 584 15.14 2.33 22.00
C MET A 584 14.40 2.22 23.33
N ARG A 585 14.64 1.15 24.10
CA ARG A 585 14.01 0.92 25.40
C ARG A 585 14.22 2.09 26.35
N LYS A 586 15.45 2.60 26.44
CA LYS A 586 15.77 3.77 27.25
C LYS A 586 14.95 5.00 26.82
N TRP A 587 14.83 5.26 25.52
CA TRP A 587 14.07 6.41 24.98
C TRP A 587 12.57 6.36 25.33
N VAL A 588 11.98 5.17 25.38
CA VAL A 588 10.57 4.97 25.81
C VAL A 588 10.42 4.72 27.32
N GLY A 589 11.49 4.86 28.11
CA GLY A 589 11.45 4.72 29.57
C GLY A 589 11.41 3.27 30.09
N LEU A 590 11.73 2.29 29.25
CA LEU A 590 11.89 0.89 29.65
C LEU A 590 13.32 0.61 30.14
N LYS A 591 13.46 -0.33 31.08
CA LYS A 591 14.78 -0.80 31.54
C LYS A 591 15.51 -1.55 30.42
N ALA A 592 16.83 -1.51 30.43
CA ALA A 592 17.65 -2.34 29.54
C ALA A 592 17.31 -3.84 29.69
N THR A 593 17.54 -4.60 28.62
CA THR A 593 17.31 -6.05 28.53
C THR A 593 18.59 -6.75 28.06
N THR A 594 18.58 -8.08 28.13
CA THR A 594 19.68 -8.93 27.67
C THR A 594 19.24 -9.81 26.50
N ALA A 595 20.22 -10.32 25.74
CA ALA A 595 20.02 -11.28 24.66
C ALA A 595 19.24 -12.53 25.13
N GLU A 596 19.55 -13.03 26.32
CA GLU A 596 18.88 -14.18 26.95
C GLU A 596 17.37 -13.95 27.14
N VAL A 597 16.99 -12.80 27.70
CA VAL A 597 15.56 -12.45 27.93
C VAL A 597 14.80 -12.34 26.60
N LEU A 598 15.49 -11.89 25.55
CA LEU A 598 14.92 -11.75 24.22
C LEU A 598 14.86 -13.06 23.42
N GLY A 599 15.47 -14.14 23.92
CA GLY A 599 15.52 -15.43 23.20
C GLY A 599 16.47 -15.44 22.01
N ILE A 600 17.52 -14.61 22.07
CA ILE A 600 18.60 -14.52 21.06
C ILE A 600 19.97 -14.70 21.76
N ALA A 601 20.09 -15.75 22.58
CA ALA A 601 21.29 -16.01 23.36
C ALA A 601 22.56 -16.07 22.48
N GLY A 602 23.64 -15.43 22.94
CA GLY A 602 24.91 -15.33 22.19
C GLY A 602 25.02 -14.12 21.24
N CYS A 603 23.99 -13.26 21.17
CA CYS A 603 23.97 -12.04 20.35
C CYS A 603 24.36 -10.77 21.13
N GLU A 604 25.43 -10.82 21.95
CA GLU A 604 25.86 -9.71 22.81
C GLU A 604 26.40 -8.48 22.06
#